data_AF-A0A645J3W8-F1
#
_entry.id   AF-A0A645J3W8-F1
#
_cell.length_a   1.000
_cell.length_b   1.000
_cell.length_c   1.000
_cell.angle_alpha   90.00
_cell.angle_beta   90.00
_cell.angle_gamma   90.00
#
_symmetry.space_group_name_H-M   'P 1'
#
loop_
_entity.id
_entity.type
_entity.pdbx_description
1 polymer ?
#
loop_
_entity_poly.entity_id
_entity_poly.type
_entity_poly.pdbx_seq_one_letter_code
_entity_poly.pdbx_strand_id
1 'polypeptide(L)' 'MCGPGPMSNAVKVMLDNLGVAKENILFDDFGA' A
#
# COMPACT_ATOMS: atom_id res chain seq x y z
N MET A 1 0.76 -0.78 -6.15
CA MET A 1 0.84 -1.94 -5.24
C MET A 1 -0.36 -2.82 -5.50
N CYS A 2 -0.19 -3.89 -6.27
CA CYS A 2 -1.20 -4.95 -6.37
C CYS A 2 -0.77 -6.14 -5.51
N GLY A 3 -1.68 -6.67 -4.72
CA GLY A 3 -1.52 -7.95 -4.04
C GLY A 3 -2.55 -8.14 -2.92
N PRO A 4 -2.53 -9.30 -2.25
CA PRO A 4 -3.56 -9.67 -1.28
C PRO A 4 -3.59 -8.69 -0.11
N GLY A 5 -4.79 -8.44 0.46
CA GLY A 5 -5.04 -7.43 1.50
C GLY A 5 -4.00 -7.34 2.63
N PRO A 6 -3.52 -8.47 3.20
CA PRO A 6 -2.48 -8.45 4.24
C PRO A 6 -1.14 -7.86 3.76
N MET A 7 -0.75 -8.14 2.51
CA MET A 7 0.48 -7.62 1.90
C MET A 7 0.36 -6.12 1.63
N SER A 8 -0.76 -5.68 1.04
CA SER A 8 -1.02 -4.27 0.76
C SER A 8 -1.03 -3.44 2.05
N ASN A 9 -1.58 -3.97 3.15
CA ASN A 9 -1.59 -3.29 4.44
C ASN A 9 -0.20 -3.20 5.08
N ALA A 10 0.61 -4.28 5.02
CA ALA A 10 1.97 -4.26 5.54
C ALA A 10 2.84 -3.23 4.80
N VAL A 11 2.72 -3.17 3.47
CA VAL A 11 3.49 -2.23 2.66
C VAL A 11 3.01 -0.79 2.88
N LYS A 12 1.71 -0.57 3.09
CA LYS A 12 1.17 0.75 3.46
C LYS A 12 1.83 1.30 4.74
N VAL A 13 1.88 0.48 5.80
CA VAL A 13 2.52 0.87 7.07
C VAL A 13 4.01 1.15 6.89
N MET A 14 4.69 0.34 6.07
CA MET A 14 6.11 0.54 5.76
C MET A 14 6.35 1.88 5.03
N LEU A 15 5.52 2.22 4.05
CA LEU A 15 5.62 3.48 3.29
C LEU A 15 5.24 4.70 4.14
N ASP A 16 4.24 4.57 5.00
CA ASP A 16 3.86 5.62 5.97
C ASP A 16 5.04 5.90 6.93
N ASN A 17 5.73 4.87 7.42
CA ASN A 17 6.91 5.03 8.30
C ASN A 17 8.11 5.66 7.60
N LEU A 18 8.24 5.48 6.28
CA LEU A 18 9.28 6.14 5.47
C LEU A 18 8.92 7.60 5.13
N GLY A 19 7.71 8.06 5.47
CA GLY A 19 7.24 9.42 5.15
C GLY A 19 6.89 9.61 3.68
N VAL A 20 6.54 8.53 2.96
CA VAL A 20 6.12 8.62 1.57
C VAL A 20 4.75 9.30 1.51
N ALA A 21 4.65 10.37 0.72
CA ALA A 21 3.39 11.08 0.55
C ALA A 21 2.33 10.17 -0.09
N LYS A 22 1.11 10.23 0.41
CA LYS A 22 0.03 9.30 0.01
C LYS A 22 -0.33 9.43 -1.46
N GLU A 23 -0.17 10.62 -2.04
CA GLU A 23 -0.39 10.85 -3.47
C GLU A 23 0.52 9.99 -4.36
N ASN A 24 1.69 9.57 -3.83
CA ASN A 24 2.65 8.72 -4.53
C ASN A 24 2.42 7.22 -4.30
N ILE A 25 1.43 6.85 -3.48
CA ILE A 25 1.15 5.45 -3.14
C ILE A 25 -0.10 5.00 -3.90
N LEU A 26 0.10 4.39 -5.06
CA LEU A 26 -0.98 3.79 -5.83
C LEU A 26 -1.18 2.34 -5.39
N PHE A 27 -2.36 2.00 -4.88
CA PHE A 27 -2.79 0.62 -4.65
C PHE A 27 -3.73 0.19 -5.78
N ASP A 28 -3.54 -1.04 -6.25
CA ASP A 28 -4.41 -1.68 -7.22
C ASP A 28 -5.07 -2.85 -6.48
N ASP A 29 -6.30 -2.63 -6.05
CA ASP A 29 -7.07 -3.64 -5.36
C ASP A 29 -7.52 -4.67 -6.39
N PHE A 30 -6.83 -5.83 -6.41
CA PHE A 30 -7.37 -7.04 -7.02
C PHE A 30 -8.68 -7.35 -6.30
N GLY A 31 -9.81 -6.92 -6.89
CA GLY A 31 -11.10 -6.89 -6.22
C GLY A 31 -11.45 -8.19 -5.51
N ALA A 32 -11.69 -8.05 -4.20
CA ALA A 32 -12.31 -8.99 -3.24
C ALA A 32 -11.73 -10.41 -3.16
#